data_AF-A0A6I9Z9B3-F1
#
_entry.id   AF-A0A6I9Z9B3-F1
#
_cell.length_a   1.000
_cell.length_b   1.000
_cell.length_c   1.000
_cell.angle_alpha   90.00
_cell.angle_beta   90.00
_cell.angle_gamma   90.00
#
_symmetry.space_group_name_H-M   'P 1'
#
loop_
_entity.id
_entity.type
_entity.pdbx_description
1 polymer ?
#
loop_
_entity_poly.entity_id
_entity_poly.type
_entity_poly.pdbx_seq_one_letter_code
_entity_poly.pdbx_strand_id
1 'polypeptide(L)'
;MIPLWKQKSGHGDEPVIWDYHVILLHLSSGEQNFIYDLDTVLPFPCPFDVYSVEAFRLDDSLRPEFHRKIRMIRADLYLKTFASDRSHMKDANGKWQKPPPPYPCIETADSKMNLDDFISMNPEVGWGSVFSLSDFVHRFGSQTDYSYSLEGQ
;
A
#
# COMPACT_ATOMS: atom_id res chain seq x y z
N MET A 1 -9.90 -5.21 -5.54
CA MET A 1 -10.72 -4.26 -4.74
C MET A 1 -10.30 -4.40 -3.30
N ILE A 2 -9.77 -3.34 -2.71
CA ILE A 2 -9.27 -3.31 -1.34
C ILE A 2 -9.86 -2.12 -0.58
N PRO A 3 -10.48 -2.33 0.59
CA PRO A 3 -10.93 -1.22 1.43
C PRO A 3 -9.74 -0.59 2.15
N LEU A 4 -9.70 0.74 2.19
CA LEU A 4 -8.73 1.50 2.98
C LEU A 4 -9.43 2.68 3.65
N TRP A 5 -9.30 2.79 4.97
CA TRP A 5 -9.90 3.85 5.79
C TRP A 5 -9.01 5.09 5.84
N LYS A 6 -9.59 6.18 6.36
CA LYS A 6 -8.91 7.46 6.55
C LYS A 6 -8.28 8.00 5.26
N GLN A 7 -9.03 7.92 4.16
CA GLN A 7 -8.62 8.43 2.85
C GLN A 7 -9.29 9.79 2.58
N LYS A 8 -8.59 10.72 1.93
CA LYS A 8 -9.07 12.08 1.61
C LYS A 8 -10.32 12.09 0.73
N SER A 9 -10.47 11.08 -0.13
CA SER A 9 -11.64 10.87 -0.98
C SER A 9 -12.77 10.11 -0.29
N GLY A 10 -12.57 9.66 0.95
CA GLY A 10 -13.57 8.96 1.75
C GLY A 10 -14.56 9.91 2.43
N HIS A 11 -15.65 9.33 2.94
CA HIS A 11 -16.69 10.05 3.68
C HIS A 11 -16.80 9.50 5.10
N GLY A 12 -16.54 10.34 6.10
CA GLY A 12 -16.64 9.94 7.50
C GLY A 12 -15.69 8.79 7.85
N ASP A 13 -16.25 7.69 8.36
CA ASP A 13 -15.50 6.48 8.73
C ASP A 13 -15.68 5.32 7.71
N GLU A 14 -16.18 5.61 6.52
CA GLU A 14 -16.28 4.64 5.43
C GLU A 14 -14.93 4.47 4.71
N PRO A 15 -14.58 3.25 4.26
CA PRO A 15 -13.39 3.03 3.46
C PRO A 15 -13.58 3.52 2.02
N VAL A 16 -12.48 3.91 1.39
CA VAL A 16 -12.41 3.98 -0.07
C VAL A 16 -12.05 2.59 -0.60
N ILE A 17 -12.76 2.14 -1.64
CA ILE A 17 -12.48 0.86 -2.31
C ILE A 17 -11.54 1.13 -3.48
N TRP A 18 -10.29 0.74 -3.35
CA TRP A 18 -9.27 0.87 -4.38
C TRP A 18 -9.15 -0.40 -5.21
N ASP A 19 -8.78 -0.28 -6.48
CA ASP A 19 -8.27 -1.41 -7.27
C ASP A 19 -6.87 -1.82 -6.76
N TYR A 20 -5.99 -0.84 -6.56
CA TYR A 20 -4.72 -0.93 -5.83
C TYR A 20 -4.39 0.42 -5.18
N HIS A 21 -3.56 0.42 -4.14
CA HIS A 21 -3.05 1.65 -3.51
C HIS A 21 -1.55 1.52 -3.22
N VAL A 22 -0.80 2.61 -3.35
CA VAL A 22 0.65 2.62 -3.14
C VAL A 22 0.99 3.58 -2.01
N ILE A 23 1.75 3.07 -1.04
CA ILE A 23 2.28 3.84 0.09
C ILE A 23 3.78 3.60 0.20
N LEU A 24 4.51 4.54 0.78
CA LEU A 24 5.92 4.36 1.11
C LEU A 24 6.08 4.00 2.58
N LEU A 25 6.74 2.87 2.86
CA LEU A 25 7.19 2.50 4.19
C LEU A 25 8.65 2.93 4.38
N HIS A 26 8.91 3.73 5.41
CA HIS A 26 10.26 4.06 5.86
C HIS A 26 10.60 3.25 7.10
N LEU A 27 11.59 2.35 6.95
CA LEU A 27 12.16 1.60 8.06
C LEU A 27 13.20 2.47 8.76
N SER A 28 12.86 2.96 9.95
CA SER A 28 13.77 3.75 10.77
C SER A 28 14.70 2.82 11.55
N SER A 29 15.90 3.30 11.88
CA SER A 29 16.79 2.62 12.84
C SER A 29 16.33 2.78 14.29
N GLY A 30 15.30 3.61 14.55
CA GLY A 30 14.65 3.72 15.85
C GLY A 30 13.52 2.70 16.05
N GLU A 31 12.77 2.86 17.14
CA GLU A 31 11.70 1.92 17.54
C GLU A 31 10.43 2.02 16.69
N GLN A 32 10.31 3.03 15.82
CA GLN A 32 9.09 3.33 15.07
C GLN A 32 9.34 3.44 13.56
N ASN A 33 8.59 2.66 12.79
CA ASN A 33 8.48 2.80 11.34
C ASN A 33 7.40 3.83 10.94
N PHE A 34 7.50 4.36 9.73
CA PHE A 34 6.59 5.40 9.24
C PHE A 34 5.99 5.05 7.87
N ILE A 35 4.71 5.36 7.70
CA ILE A 35 3.98 5.30 6.43
C ILE A 35 3.83 6.71 5.87
N TYR A 36 4.17 6.85 4.60
CA TYR A 36 3.91 8.02 3.78
C TYR A 36 2.83 7.64 2.78
N ASP A 37 1.60 8.03 3.09
CA ASP A 37 0.45 7.95 2.20
C ASP A 37 0.02 9.38 1.85
N LEU A 38 0.07 9.75 0.57
CA LEU A 38 -0.34 11.10 0.15
C LEU A 38 -1.86 11.26 0.13
N ASP A 39 -2.62 10.16 0.17
CA ASP A 39 -4.07 10.15 0.10
C ASP A 39 -4.74 9.96 1.47
N THR A 40 -3.98 9.84 2.56
CA THR A 40 -4.54 9.71 3.91
C THR A 40 -4.95 11.04 4.54
N VAL A 41 -5.93 11.02 5.46
CA VAL A 41 -6.23 12.12 6.39
C VAL A 41 -5.49 11.99 7.73
N LEU A 42 -4.75 10.90 7.95
CA LEU A 42 -3.83 10.73 9.08
C LEU A 42 -2.61 11.67 8.92
N PRO A 43 -1.75 11.79 9.96
CA PRO A 43 -0.51 12.58 9.85
C PRO A 43 0.38 12.13 8.68
N PHE A 44 1.19 13.05 8.15
CA PHE A 44 2.15 12.75 7.09
C PHE A 44 3.57 13.24 7.49
N PRO A 45 4.53 12.33 7.77
CA PRO A 45 4.36 10.87 7.82
C PRO A 45 3.49 10.41 9.00
N CYS A 46 2.86 9.24 8.84
CA CYS A 46 2.08 8.58 9.88
C CYS A 46 2.94 7.52 10.59
N PRO A 47 2.96 7.44 11.94
CA PRO A 47 3.50 6.28 12.63
C PRO A 47 2.85 4.99 12.14
N PHE A 48 3.64 3.94 11.91
CA PHE A 48 3.16 2.69 11.32
C PHE A 48 2.01 2.07 12.11
N ASP A 49 2.09 2.05 13.44
CA ASP A 49 1.08 1.43 14.28
C ASP A 49 -0.24 2.20 14.23
N VAL A 50 -0.18 3.53 14.16
CA VAL A 50 -1.37 4.39 13.95
C VAL A 50 -1.99 4.09 12.59
N TYR A 51 -1.20 4.03 11.52
CA TYR A 51 -1.70 3.72 10.19
C TYR A 51 -2.31 2.31 10.13
N SER A 52 -1.72 1.36 10.84
CA SER A 52 -2.16 -0.04 10.88
C SER A 52 -3.51 -0.21 11.57
N VAL A 53 -3.74 0.50 12.66
CA VAL A 53 -5.02 0.47 13.37
C VAL A 53 -6.09 1.27 12.64
N GLU A 54 -5.78 2.48 12.19
CA GLU A 54 -6.79 3.43 11.73
C GLU A 54 -7.14 3.30 10.24
N ALA A 55 -6.13 3.15 9.38
CA ALA A 55 -6.31 3.12 7.92
C ALA A 55 -6.44 1.69 7.41
N PHE A 56 -5.56 0.80 7.87
CA PHE A 56 -5.65 -0.60 7.54
C PHE A 56 -6.83 -1.27 8.23
N ARG A 57 -6.88 -1.29 9.57
CA ARG A 57 -7.79 -2.17 10.34
C ARG A 57 -7.57 -3.66 10.02
N LEU A 58 -8.17 -4.51 10.85
CA LEU A 58 -8.12 -5.97 10.71
C LEU A 58 -8.98 -6.46 9.53
N ASP A 59 -8.52 -7.53 8.89
CA ASP A 59 -9.26 -8.20 7.82
C ASP A 59 -10.34 -9.17 8.34
N ASP A 60 -10.32 -9.51 9.63
CA ASP A 60 -11.21 -10.52 10.24
C ASP A 60 -12.70 -10.19 10.11
N SER A 61 -13.05 -8.90 10.07
CA SER A 61 -14.43 -8.45 9.87
C SER A 61 -14.84 -8.31 8.40
N LEU A 62 -13.90 -8.51 7.47
CA LEU A 62 -14.12 -8.38 6.03
C LEU A 62 -14.39 -9.74 5.39
N ARG A 63 -15.16 -9.71 4.30
CA ARG A 63 -15.30 -10.91 3.46
C ARG A 63 -13.94 -11.25 2.81
N PRO A 64 -13.60 -12.54 2.63
CA PRO A 64 -12.27 -12.96 2.15
C PRO A 64 -11.81 -12.31 0.83
N GLU A 65 -12.73 -11.97 -0.07
CA GLU A 65 -12.42 -11.28 -1.32
C GLU A 65 -11.89 -9.85 -1.14
N PHE A 66 -12.06 -9.26 0.04
CA PHE A 66 -11.55 -7.94 0.41
C PHE A 66 -10.31 -8.01 1.31
N HIS A 67 -9.84 -9.20 1.66
CA HIS A 67 -8.61 -9.38 2.44
C HIS A 67 -7.43 -8.80 1.66
N ARG A 68 -6.69 -7.91 2.30
CA ARG A 68 -5.63 -7.16 1.63
C ARG A 68 -4.34 -7.95 1.63
N LYS A 69 -3.63 -7.82 0.53
CA LYS A 69 -2.25 -8.29 0.37
C LYS A 69 -1.36 -7.09 0.08
N ILE A 70 -0.12 -7.18 0.54
CA ILE A 70 0.87 -6.12 0.39
C ILE A 70 2.05 -6.68 -0.41
N ARG A 71 2.33 -6.08 -1.57
CA ARG A 71 3.62 -6.28 -2.24
C ARG A 71 4.61 -5.25 -1.70
N MET A 72 5.62 -5.71 -0.96
CA MET A 72 6.72 -4.87 -0.50
C MET A 72 7.88 -4.92 -1.49
N ILE A 73 8.31 -3.75 -1.96
CA ILE A 73 9.42 -3.59 -2.90
C ILE A 73 10.39 -2.57 -2.30
N ARG A 74 11.68 -2.89 -2.30
CA ARG A 74 12.69 -1.92 -1.88
C ARG A 74 12.69 -0.72 -2.83
N ALA A 75 12.86 0.49 -2.29
CA ALA A 75 12.77 1.72 -3.06
C ALA A 75 13.79 1.79 -4.21
N ASP A 76 15.01 1.30 -4.01
CA ASP A 76 16.03 1.23 -5.07
C ASP A 76 15.63 0.29 -6.20
N LEU A 77 14.98 -0.84 -5.88
CA LEU A 77 14.45 -1.76 -6.87
C LEU A 77 13.26 -1.16 -7.62
N TYR A 78 12.33 -0.50 -6.91
CA TYR A 78 11.21 0.21 -7.51
C TYR A 78 11.68 1.26 -8.52
N LEU A 79 12.63 2.12 -8.13
CA LEU A 79 13.19 3.14 -9.03
C LEU A 79 13.92 2.53 -10.23
N LYS A 80 14.53 1.36 -10.07
CA LYS A 80 15.26 0.67 -11.14
C LYS A 80 14.32 -0.01 -12.14
N THR A 81 13.17 -0.54 -11.70
CA THR A 81 12.38 -1.48 -12.51
C THR A 81 10.98 -0.99 -12.86
N PHE A 82 10.41 -0.02 -12.14
CA PHE A 82 9.04 0.45 -12.38
C PHE A 82 8.93 1.22 -13.70
N ALA A 83 7.95 0.85 -14.51
CA ALA A 83 7.58 1.54 -15.73
C ALA A 83 6.06 1.62 -15.91
N SER A 84 5.55 2.79 -16.25
CA SER A 84 4.14 2.98 -16.59
C SER A 84 3.96 4.04 -17.67
N ASP A 85 3.41 3.61 -18.81
CA ASP A 85 3.00 4.47 -19.90
C ASP A 85 1.64 5.17 -19.64
N ARG A 86 1.04 4.90 -18.47
CA ARG A 86 -0.24 5.43 -17.98
C ARG A 86 -1.45 5.03 -18.85
N SER A 87 -1.32 4.07 -19.75
CA SER A 87 -2.39 3.61 -20.65
C SER A 87 -3.66 3.19 -19.90
N HIS A 88 -3.52 2.55 -18.73
CA HIS A 88 -4.62 2.13 -17.86
C HIS A 88 -5.52 3.29 -17.37
N MET A 89 -5.03 4.53 -17.36
CA MET A 89 -5.80 5.71 -16.96
C MET A 89 -6.59 6.35 -18.11
N LYS A 90 -6.58 5.76 -19.31
CA LYS A 90 -7.40 6.18 -20.45
C LYS A 90 -8.66 5.32 -20.55
N ASP A 91 -9.77 5.94 -20.92
CA ASP A 91 -11.00 5.22 -21.24
C ASP A 91 -10.94 4.59 -22.66
N ALA A 92 -12.01 3.89 -23.06
CA ALA A 92 -12.12 3.26 -24.37
C ALA A 92 -12.02 4.24 -25.56
N ASN A 93 -12.25 5.54 -25.33
CA ASN A 93 -12.13 6.59 -26.33
C ASN A 93 -10.75 7.30 -26.27
N GLY A 94 -9.83 6.82 -25.43
CA GLY A 94 -8.50 7.40 -25.24
C GLY A 94 -8.48 8.65 -24.35
N LYS A 95 -9.60 9.01 -23.71
CA LYS A 95 -9.68 10.17 -22.82
C LYS A 95 -9.20 9.82 -21.42
N TRP A 96 -8.46 10.73 -20.81
CA TRP A 96 -7.98 10.56 -19.44
C TRP A 96 -9.11 10.54 -18.42
N GLN A 97 -9.13 9.52 -17.56
CA GLN A 97 -10.04 9.40 -16.43
C GLN A 97 -9.72 10.42 -15.33
N LYS A 98 -8.43 10.70 -15.13
CA LYS A 98 -7.89 11.78 -14.30
C LYS A 98 -6.73 12.46 -15.03
N PRO A 99 -6.49 13.77 -14.84
CA PRO A 99 -5.34 14.44 -15.44
C PRO A 99 -4.04 13.73 -15.08
N PRO A 100 -3.20 13.34 -16.06
CA PRO A 100 -1.95 12.68 -15.77
C PRO A 100 -0.94 13.68 -15.15
N PRO A 101 0.07 13.19 -14.42
CA PRO A 101 1.15 14.05 -13.95
C PRO A 101 1.85 14.80 -15.10
N PRO A 102 2.34 16.03 -14.87
CA PRO A 102 2.85 16.90 -15.93
C PRO A 102 4.23 16.51 -16.45
N TYR A 103 4.94 15.60 -15.78
CA TYR A 103 6.22 15.06 -16.22
C TYR A 103 6.03 13.86 -17.18
N PRO A 104 7.03 13.52 -18.02
CA PRO A 104 7.00 12.35 -18.89
C PRO A 104 6.67 11.04 -18.16
N CYS A 105 6.21 10.02 -18.89
CA CYS A 105 6.00 8.70 -18.32
C CYS A 105 7.30 8.15 -17.71
N ILE A 106 7.17 7.40 -16.63
CA ILE A 106 8.31 6.70 -16.02
C ILE A 106 8.52 5.44 -16.85
N GLU A 107 9.70 5.30 -17.45
CA GLU A 107 10.09 4.14 -18.25
C GLU A 107 11.50 3.72 -17.89
N THR A 108 11.83 2.46 -18.18
CA THR A 108 13.17 1.91 -18.00
C THR A 108 13.72 1.48 -19.36
N ALA A 109 14.99 1.06 -19.40
CA ALA A 109 15.56 0.47 -20.62
C ALA A 109 14.83 -0.82 -21.04
N ASP A 110 14.26 -1.54 -20.07
CA ASP A 110 13.69 -2.87 -20.27
C ASP A 110 12.16 -2.85 -20.49
N SER A 111 11.46 -1.80 -20.03
CA SER A 111 9.99 -1.72 -20.16
C SER A 111 9.46 -0.30 -20.18
N LYS A 112 8.33 -0.13 -20.87
CA LYS A 112 7.49 1.08 -20.84
C LYS A 112 6.24 0.93 -19.98
N MET A 113 5.84 -0.31 -19.71
CA MET A 113 4.63 -0.61 -18.95
C MET A 113 4.78 -1.99 -18.32
N ASN A 114 4.87 -2.02 -17.00
CA ASN A 114 4.88 -3.25 -16.20
C ASN A 114 4.09 -3.09 -14.90
N LEU A 115 3.21 -2.08 -14.82
CA LEU A 115 2.42 -1.78 -13.62
C LEU A 115 1.64 -3.00 -13.11
N ASP A 116 1.11 -3.84 -14.00
CA ASP A 116 0.37 -5.05 -13.62
C ASP A 116 1.22 -6.04 -12.81
N ASP A 117 2.54 -6.07 -13.03
CA ASP A 117 3.46 -6.92 -12.26
C ASP A 117 3.64 -6.41 -10.83
N PHE A 118 3.46 -5.10 -10.61
CA PHE A 118 3.48 -4.45 -9.29
C PHE A 118 2.13 -4.59 -8.57
N ILE A 119 1.02 -4.55 -9.33
CA ILE A 119 -0.34 -4.74 -8.79
C ILE A 119 -0.59 -6.22 -8.45
N SER A 120 -0.03 -7.15 -9.23
CA SER A 120 -0.18 -8.57 -9.03
C SER A 120 0.26 -8.99 -7.62
N MET A 121 -0.57 -9.79 -6.97
CA MET A 121 -0.27 -10.40 -5.67
C MET A 121 0.11 -11.88 -5.80
N ASN A 122 0.42 -12.34 -7.02
CA ASN A 122 1.09 -13.63 -7.22
C ASN A 122 2.58 -13.48 -6.83
N PRO A 123 3.10 -14.21 -5.84
CA PRO A 123 4.50 -14.11 -5.43
C PRO A 123 5.50 -14.53 -6.52
N GLU A 124 5.06 -15.26 -7.55
CA GLU A 124 5.90 -15.66 -8.69
C GLU A 124 6.05 -14.56 -9.76
N VAL A 125 5.29 -13.46 -9.64
CA VAL A 125 5.27 -12.35 -10.59
C VAL A 125 5.96 -11.12 -10.00
N GLY A 126 6.66 -10.36 -10.84
CA GLY A 126 7.20 -9.04 -10.50
C GLY A 126 8.36 -9.06 -9.52
N TRP A 127 8.47 -8.00 -8.72
CA TRP A 127 9.58 -7.77 -7.80
C TRP A 127 9.13 -7.71 -6.34
N GLY A 128 10.09 -7.92 -5.43
CA GLY A 128 9.83 -7.82 -3.99
C GLY A 128 9.15 -9.07 -3.42
N SER A 129 8.40 -8.90 -2.33
CA SER A 129 7.73 -9.99 -1.63
C SER A 129 6.27 -9.65 -1.36
N VAL A 130 5.39 -10.64 -1.44
CA VAL A 130 3.96 -10.49 -1.17
C VAL A 130 3.66 -11.01 0.24
N PHE A 131 2.92 -10.23 1.02
CA PHE A 131 2.49 -10.54 2.38
C PHE A 131 0.96 -10.54 2.46
N SER A 132 0.42 -11.32 3.38
CA SER A 132 -0.90 -11.00 3.95
C SER A 132 -0.79 -9.70 4.75
N LEU A 133 -1.92 -9.01 4.98
CA LEU A 133 -1.91 -7.84 5.85
C LEU A 133 -1.40 -8.16 7.25
N SER A 134 -1.83 -9.28 7.85
CA SER A 134 -1.42 -9.67 9.20
C SER A 134 0.09 -9.89 9.31
N ASP A 135 0.69 -10.57 8.31
CA ASP A 135 2.14 -10.79 8.29
C ASP A 135 2.91 -9.48 8.11
N PHE A 136 2.38 -8.56 7.29
CA PHE A 136 2.96 -7.24 7.09
C PHE A 136 2.94 -6.42 8.40
N VAL A 137 1.79 -6.35 9.08
CA VAL A 137 1.66 -5.62 10.36
C VAL A 137 2.54 -6.27 11.43
N HIS A 138 2.54 -7.59 11.55
CA HIS A 138 3.38 -8.30 12.52
C HIS A 138 4.88 -8.04 12.29
N ARG A 139 5.32 -7.99 11.03
CA ARG A 139 6.73 -7.82 10.69
C ARG A 139 7.25 -6.39 10.86
N PHE A 140 6.40 -5.39 10.64
CA PHE A 140 6.82 -3.98 10.56
C PHE A 140 6.20 -3.06 11.62
N GLY A 141 5.27 -3.58 12.44
CA GLY A 141 4.78 -2.89 13.63
C GLY A 141 5.82 -2.84 14.75
N SER A 142 5.58 -1.98 15.75
CA SER A 142 6.43 -1.94 16.94
C SER A 142 6.43 -3.30 17.65
N GLN A 143 7.60 -3.83 17.98
CA GLN A 143 7.72 -4.96 18.90
C GLN A 143 7.55 -4.48 20.35
N THR A 144 6.39 -3.91 20.66
CA THR A 144 5.97 -3.84 22.07
C THR A 144 5.57 -5.24 22.45
N ASP A 145 6.39 -5.92 23.26
CA ASP A 145 6.05 -7.20 23.86
C ASP A 145 4.60 -7.16 24.38
N TYR A 146 3.78 -8.07 23.88
CA TYR A 146 2.50 -8.44 24.51
C TYR A 146 2.77 -9.20 25.84
N SER A 147 3.63 -8.67 26.70
CA SER A 147 4.00 -9.27 28.00
C SER A 147 3.19 -8.71 29.18
N TYR A 148 2.04 -8.10 28.91
CA TYR A 148 1.03 -7.81 29.94
C TYR A 148 -0.29 -8.43 29.53
N SER A 149 -0.57 -9.67 29.97
CA SER A 149 -1.91 -10.21 30.31
C SER A 149 -1.93 -11.76 30.47
N LEU A 150 -0.93 -12.37 31.13
CA LEU A 150 -1.05 -13.78 31.57
C LEU A 150 -0.53 -14.04 32.99
N GLU A 151 -0.44 -13.01 33.83
CA GLU A 151 -0.33 -13.18 35.29
C GLU A 151 -1.50 -12.46 35.95
N GLY A 152 -2.66 -13.13 35.98
CA GLY A 152 -3.87 -12.54 36.53
C GLY A 152 -5.14 -13.36 36.31
N GLN A 153 -5.10 -14.67 36.56
CA GLN A 153 -6.29 -15.45 36.93
C GLN A 153 -5.90 -16.72 37.68
#